data_AF-A0A8B9A3L5-F1
#
_entry.id   AF-A0A8B9A3L5-F1
#
_cell.length_a   1.000
_cell.length_b   1.000
_cell.length_c   1.000
_cell.angle_alpha   90.00
_cell.angle_beta   90.00
_cell.angle_gamma   90.00
#
_symmetry.space_group_name_H-M   'P 1'
#
loop_
_entity.id
_entity.type
_entity.pdbx_description
1 polymer ?
#
loop_
_entity_poly.entity_id
_entity_poly.type
_entity_poly.pdbx_seq_one_letter_code
_entity_poly.pdbx_strand_id
1 'polypeptide(L)'
;MFGEAFRKHEFLNIPYSPGLADPSAYVDFASIRHSAEEVSEHISVYDPITQSWFLGFRRINFGVEALLQEEKVEAQKTGYC
;
A
#
# COMPACT_ATOMS: atom_id res chain seq x y z
N MET A 1 9.84 -15.36 12.58
CA MET A 1 8.61 -15.03 11.83
C MET A 1 8.54 -16.02 10.68
N PHE A 2 7.45 -16.78 10.56
CA PHE A 2 7.22 -17.66 9.42
C PHE A 2 6.63 -16.78 8.31
N GLY A 3 7.35 -16.64 7.19
CA GLY A 3 6.84 -15.89 6.03
C GLY A 3 5.61 -16.56 5.45
N GLU A 4 4.78 -15.77 4.79
CA GLU A 4 3.65 -16.28 4.02
C GLU A 4 4.08 -16.41 2.55
N ALA A 5 3.43 -17.29 1.81
CA ALA A 5 3.57 -17.30 0.36
C ALA A 5 2.19 -17.18 -0.28
N PHE A 6 2.09 -16.38 -1.34
CA PHE A 6 0.85 -16.11 -2.04
C PHE A 6 0.87 -16.71 -3.44
N ARG A 7 -0.19 -17.43 -3.79
CA ARG A 7 -0.36 -18.00 -5.14
C ARG A 7 -1.84 -18.06 -5.49
N LYS A 8 -2.20 -17.60 -6.69
CA LYS A 8 -3.58 -17.71 -7.22
C LYS A 8 -4.65 -17.27 -6.21
N HIS A 9 -4.41 -16.16 -5.51
CA HIS A 9 -5.34 -15.60 -4.53
C HIS A 9 -5.47 -16.37 -3.20
N GLU A 10 -4.54 -17.28 -2.88
CA GLU A 10 -4.54 -18.07 -1.65
C GLU A 10 -3.21 -17.96 -0.90
N PHE A 11 -3.30 -17.96 0.44
CA PHE A 11 -2.15 -18.07 1.33
C PHE A 11 -1.72 -19.53 1.44
N LEU A 12 -0.43 -19.76 1.27
CA LEU A 12 0.20 -21.06 1.44
C LEU A 12 1.07 -21.03 2.69
N ASN A 13 0.82 -21.98 3.60
CA ASN A 13 1.77 -22.28 4.65
C ASN A 13 2.99 -22.94 3.98
N ILE A 14 4.15 -22.30 4.09
CA ILE A 14 5.36 -22.73 3.36
C ILE A 14 5.88 -24.04 3.98
N PRO A 15 5.87 -25.14 3.21
CA PRO A 15 7.15 -25.78 2.93
C PRO A 15 7.27 -26.15 1.44
N TYR A 16 8.27 -25.56 0.79
CA TYR A 16 8.86 -26.05 -0.47
C TYR A 16 8.01 -26.01 -1.74
N SER A 17 7.94 -24.84 -2.36
CA SER A 17 7.85 -24.72 -3.83
C SER A 17 8.47 -23.40 -4.32
N PRO A 18 9.81 -23.24 -4.24
CA PRO A 18 10.50 -22.04 -4.72
C PRO A 18 10.11 -21.72 -6.16
N GLY A 19 9.82 -20.45 -6.45
CA GLY A 19 9.43 -19.99 -7.77
C GLY A 19 7.96 -20.23 -8.16
N LEU A 20 7.14 -20.89 -7.32
CA LEU A 20 5.71 -21.11 -7.61
C LEU A 20 4.75 -20.17 -6.88
N ALA A 21 5.25 -19.45 -5.88
CA ALA A 21 4.48 -18.53 -5.05
C ALA A 21 5.33 -17.32 -4.70
N ASP A 22 4.68 -16.19 -4.44
CA ASP A 22 5.32 -14.95 -4.03
C ASP A 22 5.51 -14.94 -2.51
N PRO A 23 6.75 -15.02 -1.99
CA PRO A 23 7.00 -14.97 -0.56
C PRO A 23 6.84 -13.53 -0.05
N SER A 24 6.08 -13.36 1.03
CA SER A 24 5.84 -12.08 1.68
C SER A 24 6.14 -12.12 3.18
N ALA A 25 6.44 -10.96 3.74
CA ALA A 25 6.64 -10.76 5.17
C ALA A 25 6.16 -9.37 5.58
N TYR A 26 5.77 -9.22 6.84
CA TYR A 26 5.46 -7.91 7.41
C TYR A 26 6.73 -7.07 7.55
N VAL A 27 6.62 -5.78 7.23
CA VAL A 27 7.73 -4.84 7.35
C VAL A 27 7.93 -4.44 8.81
N ASP A 28 9.17 -4.55 9.28
CA ASP A 28 9.59 -3.98 10.56
C ASP A 28 10.06 -2.53 10.37
N PHE A 29 9.14 -1.59 10.51
CA PHE A 29 9.42 -0.16 10.37
C PHE A 29 10.33 0.39 11.47
N ALA A 30 10.37 -0.22 12.66
CA ALA A 30 11.23 0.24 13.74
C ALA A 30 12.70 -0.01 13.39
N SER A 31 13.00 -1.19 12.87
CA SER A 31 14.35 -1.53 12.37
C SER A 31 14.76 -0.65 11.19
N ILE A 32 13.85 -0.35 10.26
CA ILE A 32 14.12 0.56 9.13
C ILE A 32 14.45 1.97 9.64
N ARG A 33 13.63 2.50 10.56
CA ARG A 33 13.85 3.83 11.14
C ARG A 33 15.22 3.91 11.80
N HIS A 34 15.51 2.95 12.67
CA HIS A 34 16.79 2.89 13.38
C HIS A 34 17.97 2.84 12.40
N SER A 35 17.89 2.00 11.38
CA SER A 35 18.95 1.89 10.35
C SER A 35 19.15 3.20 9.58
N ALA A 36 18.10 3.96 9.32
CA ALA A 36 18.19 5.24 8.62
C ALA A 36 18.80 6.35 9.49
N GLU A 37 18.47 6.36 10.79
CA GLU A 37 19.03 7.31 11.76
C GLU A 37 20.52 7.08 12.01
N GLU A 38 20.99 5.83 11.97
CA GLU A 38 22.41 5.48 12.16
C GLU A 38 23.33 5.95 11.02
N VAL A 39 22.80 6.16 9.81
CA VAL A 39 23.63 6.49 8.64
C VAL A 39 24.18 7.92 8.71
N SER A 40 23.41 8.87 9.23
CA SER A 40 23.82 10.28 9.29
C SER A 40 22.93 11.11 10.20
N GLU A 41 23.54 11.99 10.98
CA GLU A 41 22.83 13.02 11.78
C GLU A 41 22.03 14.02 10.92
N HIS A 42 22.22 14.03 9.60
CA HIS A 42 21.49 14.89 8.66
C HIS A 42 20.20 14.28 8.11
N ILE A 43 19.86 13.04 8.50
CA ILE A 43 18.62 12.40 8.10
C ILE A 43 17.59 12.60 9.22
N SER A 44 16.41 13.09 8.86
CA SER A 44 15.24 13.10 9.74
C SER A 44 14.28 12.03 9.28
N VAL A 45 13.94 11.10 10.17
CA VAL A 45 12.94 10.07 9.90
C VAL A 45 11.65 10.45 10.61
N TYR A 46 10.55 10.44 9.87
CA TYR A 46 9.20 10.62 10.42
C TYR A 46 8.57 9.24 10.61
N ASP A 47 7.94 9.03 11.76
CA ASP A 47 7.36 7.74 12.12
C ASP A 47 6.35 7.22 11.07
N PRO A 48 6.24 5.89 10.91
CA PRO A 48 5.27 5.32 10.01
C PRO A 48 3.86 5.74 10.44
N ILE A 49 3.08 6.19 9.47
CA ILE A 49 1.64 6.41 9.62
C ILE A 49 0.90 5.36 8.81
N THR A 50 -0.35 5.07 9.18
CA THR A 50 -1.15 4.15 8.37
C THR A 50 -1.40 4.76 6.99
N GLN A 51 -1.59 3.89 5.99
CA GLN A 51 -1.93 4.33 4.64
C GLN A 51 -3.23 5.18 4.64
N SER A 52 -4.23 4.81 5.44
CA SER A 52 -5.49 5.56 5.53
C SER A 52 -5.28 6.99 6.04
N TRP A 53 -4.45 7.19 7.06
CA TRP A 53 -4.10 8.53 7.56
C TRP A 53 -3.34 9.34 6.51
N PHE A 54 -2.32 8.75 5.88
CA PHE A 54 -1.55 9.42 4.83
C PHE A 54 -2.45 9.87 3.67
N LEU A 55 -3.30 8.97 3.16
CA LEU A 55 -4.20 9.28 2.06
C LEU A 55 -5.27 10.31 2.44
N GLY A 56 -5.75 10.27 3.69
CA GLY A 56 -6.62 11.30 4.25
C GLY A 56 -5.97 12.68 4.25
N PHE A 57 -4.72 12.79 4.72
CA PHE A 57 -3.96 14.05 4.67
C PHE A 57 -3.70 14.52 3.24
N ARG A 58 -3.51 13.58 2.30
CA ARG A 58 -3.37 13.86 0.87
C ARG A 58 -4.70 14.12 0.17
N ARG A 59 -5.81 14.18 0.92
CA ARG A 59 -7.14 14.54 0.42
C ARG A 59 -7.60 13.62 -0.71
N ILE A 60 -7.29 12.31 -0.60
CA ILE A 60 -7.68 11.34 -1.64
C ILE A 60 -9.18 11.41 -1.97
N ASN A 61 -10.03 11.68 -0.98
CA ASN A 61 -11.47 11.79 -1.16
C ASN A 61 -11.87 12.91 -2.13
N PHE A 62 -11.14 14.02 -2.18
CA PHE A 62 -11.40 15.08 -3.17
C PHE A 62 -11.12 14.60 -4.60
N GLY A 63 -10.06 13.81 -4.77
CA GLY A 63 -9.76 13.19 -6.06
C GLY A 63 -10.84 12.17 -6.46
N VAL A 64 -11.29 11.34 -5.52
CA VAL A 64 -12.39 10.39 -5.75
C VAL A 64 -13.67 11.12 -6.11
N GLU A 65 -14.02 12.18 -5.39
CA GLU A 65 -15.20 12.99 -5.67
C GLU A 65 -15.12 13.65 -7.05
N ALA A 66 -13.97 14.20 -7.44
CA ALA A 66 -13.77 14.78 -8.77
C ALA A 66 -13.99 13.75 -9.88
N LEU A 67 -13.41 12.55 -9.75
CA LEU A 67 -13.58 11.46 -10.71
C LEU A 67 -15.04 11.01 -10.81
N LEU A 68 -15.76 10.93 -9.69
CA LEU A 68 -17.19 10.59 -9.69
C LEU A 68 -18.05 11.66 -10.39
N GLN A 69 -17.65 12.94 -10.33
CA GLN A 69 -18.36 13.99 -11.09
C GLN A 69 -18.08 13.89 -12.58
N GLU A 70 -16.83 13.60 -12.98
CA GLU A 70 -16.48 13.39 -14.38
C GLU A 70 -17.24 12.21 -14.98
N GLU A 71 -17.31 11.09 -14.25
CA GLU A 71 -18.06 9.91 -14.69
C GLU A 71 -19.56 10.21 -14.87
N LYS A 72 -20.17 10.95 -13.94
CA LYS A 72 -21.58 11.38 -14.06
C LYS A 72 -21.82 12.25 -15.30
N VAL A 73 -20.91 13.18 -15.57
CA VAL A 73 -20.99 14.03 -16.76
C VAL A 73 -20.85 13.20 -18.03
N GLU A 74 -19.97 12.20 -18.03
CA GLU A 74 -19.76 11.34 -19.20
C GLU A 74 -20.92 10.36 -19.45
N ALA A 75 -21.50 9.77 -18.39
CA ALA A 75 -22.69 8.95 -18.46
C ALA A 75 -23.89 9.73 -19.06
N GLN A 76 -24.06 10.99 -18.65
CA GLN A 76 -25.09 11.88 -19.20
C GLN A 76 -24.90 12.19 -20.69
N LYS A 77 -23.65 12.36 -21.15
CA LYS A 77 -23.36 12.61 -22.58
C LYS A 77 -23.57 11.37 -23.44
N THR A 78 -23.27 10.19 -22.91
CA THR A 78 -23.34 8.92 -23.65
C THR A 78 -24.73 8.28 -23.61
N GLY A 79 -25.66 8.82 -22.81
CA GLY A 79 -27.05 8.36 -22.73
C GLY A 79 -27.26 7.06 -21.96
N TYR A 80 -26.23 6.56 -21.29
CA TYR A 80 -26.34 5.47 -20.31
C TYR A 80 -26.89 6.04 -18.99
N CYS A 81 -28.20 6.31 -18.96
CA CYS A 81 -28.96 6.53 -17.72
C CYS A 81 -29.48 5.19 -17.19
#